data_AF-A0A2W0G258-F1
#
_entry.id   AF-A0A2W0G258-F1
#
_cell.length_a   1.000
_cell.length_b   1.000
_cell.length_c   1.000
_cell.angle_alpha   90.00
_cell.angle_beta   90.00
_cell.angle_gamma   90.00
#
_symmetry.space_group_name_H-M   'P 1'
#
loop_
_entity.id
_entity.type
_entity.pdbx_description
1 polymer ?
#
loop_
_entity_poly.entity_id
_entity_poly.type
_entity_poly.pdbx_seq_one_letter_code
_entity_poly.pdbx_strand_id
1 'polypeptide(L)'
;MGRPKKPIEVPGQEPETGAEQPTGAESRLTATEIQTLNTEGQRAEQEVIQQRVANLLDDAALAERNTLLGTINEQGAAIIARFEELAFTDLADQQLTDNLEFLQLVKKATTAAPAAPLGYVTNDEGKPQPVTGKPVLTEHGWHVPG
;
A
#
# COMPACT_ATOMS: atom_id res chain seq x y z
N MET A 1 2.32 71.75 -67.78
CA MET A 1 0.98 71.27 -67.38
C MET A 1 0.79 69.85 -67.92
N GLY A 2 1.00 68.83 -67.08
CA GLY A 2 0.72 67.44 -67.45
C GLY A 2 0.36 66.68 -66.17
N ARG A 3 -0.95 66.58 -65.88
CA ARG A 3 -1.46 65.87 -64.70
C ARG A 3 -1.21 64.36 -64.89
N PRO A 4 -0.65 63.64 -63.90
CA PRO A 4 -0.54 62.19 -63.97
C PRO A 4 -1.93 61.53 -63.97
N LYS A 5 -2.10 60.52 -64.84
CA LYS A 5 -3.35 59.80 -65.06
C LYS A 5 -3.66 58.91 -63.85
N LYS A 6 -4.90 58.96 -63.35
CA LYS A 6 -5.39 58.01 -62.35
C LYS A 6 -5.52 56.61 -62.98
N PRO A 7 -5.14 55.53 -62.28
CA PRO A 7 -5.46 54.18 -62.71
C PRO A 7 -6.98 53.95 -62.70
N ILE A 8 -7.47 53.22 -63.69
CA ILE A 8 -8.85 52.76 -63.83
C ILE A 8 -8.97 51.44 -63.08
N GLU A 9 -9.85 51.38 -62.09
CA GLU A 9 -10.23 50.14 -61.42
C GLU A 9 -11.26 49.40 -62.29
N VAL A 10 -10.92 48.17 -62.67
CA VAL A 10 -11.86 47.23 -63.30
C VAL A 10 -12.56 46.43 -62.18
N PRO A 11 -13.90 46.41 -62.13
CA PRO A 11 -14.62 45.61 -61.14
C PRO A 11 -14.31 44.12 -61.29
N GLY A 12 -13.75 43.49 -60.25
CA GLY A 12 -13.48 42.05 -60.19
C GLY A 12 -12.01 41.63 -60.01
N GLN A 13 -11.08 42.57 -59.82
CA GLN A 13 -9.70 42.25 -59.39
C GLN A 13 -9.47 42.78 -57.98
N GLU A 14 -9.31 41.88 -57.01
CA GLU A 14 -8.75 42.23 -55.71
C GLU A 14 -7.27 42.63 -55.88
N PRO A 15 -6.80 43.69 -55.20
CA PRO A 15 -5.37 43.98 -55.17
C PRO A 15 -4.66 42.89 -54.36
N GLU A 16 -3.67 42.22 -54.97
CA GLU A 16 -2.64 41.47 -54.27
C GLU A 16 -1.89 42.43 -53.35
N THR A 17 -2.45 42.60 -52.16
CA THR A 17 -1.87 43.38 -51.08
C THR A 17 -1.18 42.35 -50.20
N GLY A 18 0.15 42.32 -50.28
CA GLY A 18 0.98 41.53 -49.38
C GLY A 18 0.57 41.80 -47.94
N ALA A 19 -0.06 40.81 -47.32
CA ALA A 19 -0.25 40.73 -45.89
C ALA A 19 0.82 39.77 -45.38
N GLU A 20 1.85 40.36 -44.77
CA GLU A 20 2.78 39.67 -43.90
C GLU A 20 1.98 38.82 -42.92
N GLN A 21 2.08 37.50 -43.07
CA GLN A 21 1.58 36.57 -42.08
C GLN A 21 2.38 36.85 -40.80
N PRO A 22 1.74 37.22 -39.67
CA PRO A 22 2.45 37.19 -38.41
C PRO A 22 2.83 35.73 -38.21
N THR A 23 4.12 35.45 -38.21
CA THR A 23 4.66 34.20 -37.70
C THR A 23 4.34 34.18 -36.21
N GLY A 24 3.10 33.79 -35.91
CA GLY A 24 2.77 33.22 -34.62
C GLY A 24 3.78 32.11 -34.42
N ALA A 25 4.66 32.28 -33.44
CA ALA A 25 5.44 31.20 -32.90
C ALA A 25 4.46 30.22 -32.26
N GLU A 26 3.79 29.42 -33.11
CA GLU A 26 3.34 28.11 -32.71
C GLU A 26 4.60 27.43 -32.22
N SER A 27 4.71 27.25 -30.91
CA SER A 27 5.77 26.47 -30.29
C SER A 27 5.60 25.05 -30.80
N ARG A 28 6.12 24.80 -32.00
CA ARG A 28 5.98 23.56 -32.72
C ARG A 28 6.95 22.61 -32.05
N LEU A 29 6.43 21.91 -31.04
CA LEU A 29 7.15 20.89 -30.29
C LEU A 29 7.87 19.98 -31.29
N THR A 30 9.18 19.90 -31.16
CA THR A 30 10.01 19.02 -31.96
C THR A 30 9.62 17.57 -31.69
N ALA A 31 9.88 16.67 -32.65
CA ALA A 31 9.62 15.24 -32.47
C ALA A 31 10.27 14.69 -31.18
N THR A 32 11.42 15.25 -30.79
CA THR A 32 12.11 14.94 -29.54
C THR A 32 11.31 15.40 -28.32
N GLU A 33 10.78 16.62 -28.30
CA GLU A 33 9.95 17.12 -27.20
C GLU A 33 8.65 16.30 -27.05
N ILE A 34 8.00 15.94 -28.17
CA ILE A 34 6.81 15.06 -28.15
C ILE A 34 7.16 13.67 -27.60
N GLN A 35 8.30 13.10 -28.00
CA GLN A 35 8.77 11.82 -27.48
C GLN A 35 9.05 11.89 -25.98
N THR A 36 9.61 13.00 -25.51
CA THR A 36 9.94 13.22 -24.09
C THR A 36 8.67 13.36 -23.26
N LEU A 37 7.70 14.16 -23.71
CA LEU A 37 6.39 14.32 -23.06
C LEU A 37 5.59 13.00 -23.03
N ASN A 38 5.68 12.19 -24.08
CA ASN A 38 5.08 10.85 -24.09
C ASN A 38 5.74 9.94 -23.05
N THR A 39 7.07 9.93 -22.95
CA THR A 39 7.78 9.13 -21.95
C THR A 39 7.52 9.62 -20.52
N GLU A 40 7.42 10.92 -20.30
CA GLU A 40 7.03 11.51 -19.01
C GLU A 40 5.58 11.18 -18.64
N GLY A 41 4.66 11.26 -19.61
CA GLY A 41 3.27 10.80 -19.46
C GLY A 41 3.21 9.31 -19.08
N GLN A 42 4.02 8.48 -19.75
CA GLN A 42 4.14 7.05 -19.46
C GLN A 42 4.73 6.74 -18.07
N ARG A 43 5.60 7.61 -17.57
CA ARG A 43 6.15 7.50 -16.22
C ARG A 43 5.12 7.92 -15.16
N ALA A 44 4.42 9.03 -15.40
CA ALA A 44 3.38 9.52 -14.51
C ALA A 44 2.22 8.53 -14.36
N GLU A 45 1.77 7.91 -15.47
CA GLU A 45 0.75 6.86 -15.41
C GLU A 45 1.22 5.62 -14.65
N GLN A 46 2.49 5.21 -14.79
CA GLN A 46 3.07 4.10 -14.04
C GLN A 46 3.13 4.40 -12.53
N GLU A 47 3.56 5.59 -12.13
CA GLU A 47 3.57 6.01 -10.72
C GLU A 47 2.15 6.01 -10.12
N VAL A 48 1.17 6.50 -10.88
CA VAL A 48 -0.25 6.46 -10.47
C VAL A 48 -0.76 5.02 -10.32
N ILE A 49 -0.39 4.12 -11.23
CA ILE A 49 -0.74 2.69 -11.12
C ILE A 49 -0.10 2.06 -9.89
N GLN A 50 1.20 2.32 -9.65
CA GLN A 50 1.92 1.79 -8.49
C GLN A 50 1.30 2.28 -7.17
N GLN A 51 0.90 3.54 -7.08
CA GLN A 51 0.21 4.07 -5.90
C GLN A 51 -1.15 3.41 -5.68
N ARG A 52 -1.93 3.17 -6.74
CA ARG A 52 -3.22 2.45 -6.63
C ARG A 52 -3.03 1.01 -6.20
N VAL A 53 -2.00 0.33 -6.71
CA VAL A 53 -1.66 -1.03 -6.30
C VAL A 53 -1.24 -1.05 -4.83
N ALA A 54 -0.41 -0.11 -4.39
CA ALA A 54 -0.03 0.01 -2.97
C ALA A 54 -1.26 0.20 -2.08
N ASN A 55 -2.14 1.14 -2.39
CA ASN A 55 -3.37 1.37 -1.64
C ASN A 55 -4.27 0.11 -1.61
N LEU A 56 -4.37 -0.62 -2.73
CA LEU A 56 -5.17 -1.85 -2.79
C LEU A 56 -4.57 -2.96 -1.92
N LEU A 57 -3.24 -3.06 -1.86
CA LEU A 57 -2.55 -4.00 -0.98
C LEU A 57 -2.76 -3.64 0.49
N ASP A 58 -2.73 -2.34 0.82
CA ASP A 58 -3.04 -1.85 2.18
C ASP A 58 -4.49 -2.15 2.57
N ASP A 59 -5.45 -1.91 1.68
CA ASP A 59 -6.87 -2.24 1.88
C ASP A 59 -7.09 -3.75 2.07
N ALA A 60 -6.40 -4.57 1.28
CA ALA A 60 -6.45 -6.02 1.40
C ALA A 60 -5.89 -6.51 2.74
N ALA A 61 -4.74 -5.96 3.17
CA ALA A 61 -4.16 -6.26 4.47
C ALA A 61 -5.08 -5.85 5.63
N LEU A 62 -5.72 -4.69 5.52
CA LEU A 62 -6.69 -4.21 6.51
C LEU A 62 -7.93 -5.13 6.58
N ALA A 63 -8.42 -5.59 5.43
CA ALA A 63 -9.54 -6.51 5.34
C ALA A 63 -9.21 -7.88 5.97
N GLU A 64 -7.99 -8.39 5.74
CA GLU A 64 -7.51 -9.62 6.38
C GLU A 64 -7.43 -9.48 7.90
N ARG A 65 -6.84 -8.38 8.38
CA ARG A 65 -6.76 -8.07 9.81
C ARG A 65 -8.14 -8.03 10.46
N ASN A 66 -9.08 -7.28 9.87
CA ASN A 66 -10.44 -7.14 10.40
C ASN A 66 -11.20 -8.48 10.36
N THR A 67 -10.98 -9.28 9.33
CA THR A 67 -11.52 -10.65 9.25
C THR A 67 -11.01 -11.50 10.41
N LEU A 68 -9.70 -11.46 10.69
CA LEU A 68 -9.11 -12.19 11.80
C LEU A 68 -9.65 -11.73 13.14
N LEU A 69 -9.67 -10.41 13.39
CA LEU A 69 -10.21 -9.81 14.62
C LEU A 69 -11.65 -10.27 14.89
N GLY A 70 -12.50 -10.36 13.85
CA GLY A 70 -13.86 -10.87 13.96
C GLY A 70 -13.99 -12.34 14.39
N THR A 71 -12.89 -13.10 14.36
CA THR A 71 -12.87 -14.52 14.78
C THR A 71 -12.21 -14.74 16.14
N ILE A 72 -11.70 -13.68 16.78
CA ILE A 72 -11.06 -13.78 18.10
C ILE A 72 -12.13 -13.79 19.18
N ASN A 73 -11.99 -14.69 20.15
CA ASN A 73 -12.93 -14.81 21.27
C ASN A 73 -12.72 -13.69 22.31
N GLU A 74 -13.61 -13.61 23.30
CA GLU A 74 -13.57 -12.58 24.35
C GLU A 74 -12.24 -12.54 25.11
N GLN A 75 -11.65 -13.69 25.42
CA GLN A 75 -10.34 -13.77 26.08
C GLN A 75 -9.23 -13.18 25.21
N GLY A 76 -9.22 -13.49 23.92
CA GLY A 76 -8.24 -12.93 22.99
C GLY A 76 -8.44 -11.43 22.79
N ALA A 77 -9.69 -10.97 22.71
CA ALA A 77 -10.01 -9.54 22.63
C ALA A 77 -9.53 -8.78 23.87
N ALA A 78 -9.68 -9.37 25.07
CA ALA A 78 -9.16 -8.79 26.30
C ALA A 78 -7.62 -8.69 26.30
N ILE A 79 -6.92 -9.69 25.76
CA ILE A 79 -5.45 -9.62 25.59
C ILE A 79 -5.07 -8.48 24.65
N ILE A 80 -5.72 -8.38 23.48
CA ILE A 80 -5.45 -7.32 22.51
C ILE A 80 -5.66 -5.94 23.13
N ALA A 81 -6.78 -5.74 23.85
CA ALA A 81 -7.06 -4.48 24.53
C ALA A 81 -5.97 -4.10 25.56
N ARG A 82 -5.43 -5.09 26.29
CA ARG A 82 -4.30 -4.83 27.22
C ARG A 82 -3.02 -4.46 26.50
N PHE A 83 -2.77 -5.03 25.32
CA PHE A 83 -1.60 -4.67 24.52
C PHE A 83 -1.70 -3.26 23.94
N GLU A 84 -2.90 -2.85 23.52
CA GLU A 84 -3.20 -1.46 23.12
C GLU A 84 -3.00 -0.48 24.29
N GLU A 85 -3.60 -0.76 25.45
CA GLU A 85 -3.52 0.12 26.63
C GLU A 85 -2.07 0.33 27.10
N LEU A 86 -1.22 -0.68 26.94
CA LEU A 86 0.18 -0.65 27.34
C LEU A 86 1.13 -0.19 26.21
N ALA A 87 0.58 0.11 25.03
CA ALA A 87 1.32 0.54 23.85
C ALA A 87 2.52 -0.36 23.52
N PHE A 88 2.32 -1.68 23.59
CA PHE A 88 3.39 -2.63 23.25
C PHE A 88 3.69 -2.61 21.75
N THR A 89 4.95 -2.34 21.43
CA THR A 89 5.48 -2.33 20.07
C THR A 89 6.49 -3.46 19.84
N ASP A 90 6.73 -3.78 18.58
CA ASP A 90 7.82 -4.67 18.16
C ASP A 90 9.17 -3.92 18.06
N LEU A 91 10.19 -4.60 17.54
CA LEU A 91 11.54 -4.04 17.38
C LEU A 91 11.63 -2.92 16.33
N ALA A 92 10.58 -2.74 15.52
CA ALA A 92 10.45 -1.69 14.53
C ALA A 92 9.48 -0.57 14.98
N ASP A 93 9.15 -0.51 16.27
CA ASP A 93 8.21 0.44 16.86
C ASP A 93 6.78 0.34 16.28
N GLN A 94 6.41 -0.79 15.67
CA GLN A 94 5.04 -1.03 15.21
C GLN A 94 4.21 -1.64 16.34
N GLN A 95 2.96 -1.19 16.51
CA GLN A 95 2.06 -1.76 17.51
C GLN A 95 1.86 -3.24 17.23
N LEU A 96 2.05 -4.09 18.25
CA LEU A 96 1.90 -5.54 18.08
C LEU A 96 0.50 -5.94 17.63
N THR A 97 -0.51 -5.15 17.97
CA THR A 97 -1.92 -5.36 17.63
C THR A 97 -2.25 -5.11 16.16
N ASP A 98 -1.39 -4.39 15.44
CA ASP A 98 -1.46 -4.24 13.98
C ASP A 98 -0.79 -5.42 13.24
N ASN A 99 -0.02 -6.25 13.95
CA ASN A 99 0.70 -7.38 13.37
C ASN A 99 -0.20 -8.63 13.25
N LEU A 100 -0.35 -9.15 12.03
CA LEU A 100 -1.17 -10.33 11.72
C LEU A 100 -0.71 -11.60 12.46
N GLU A 101 0.60 -11.83 12.58
CA GLU A 101 1.14 -13.01 13.28
C GLU A 101 0.83 -12.95 14.78
N PHE A 102 0.94 -11.78 15.39
CA PHE A 102 0.55 -11.57 16.79
C PHE A 102 -0.93 -11.88 17.00
N LEU A 103 -1.82 -11.36 16.15
CA LEU A 103 -3.26 -11.63 16.26
C LEU A 103 -3.59 -13.12 16.08
N GLN A 104 -2.89 -13.82 15.19
CA GLN A 104 -3.02 -15.28 15.02
C GLN A 104 -2.53 -16.04 16.26
N LEU A 105 -1.43 -15.59 16.87
CA LEU A 105 -0.91 -16.19 18.10
C LEU A 105 -1.91 -16.03 19.25
N VAL A 106 -2.45 -14.82 19.45
CA VAL A 106 -3.49 -14.56 20.45
C VAL A 106 -4.69 -15.47 20.22
N LYS A 107 -5.19 -15.53 18.98
CA LYS A 107 -6.30 -16.44 18.63
C LYS A 107 -5.97 -17.88 19.01
N LYS A 108 -4.81 -18.40 18.59
CA LYS A 108 -4.39 -19.78 18.87
C LYS A 108 -4.27 -20.06 20.36
N ALA A 109 -3.70 -19.13 21.11
CA ALA A 109 -3.51 -19.24 22.55
C ALA A 109 -4.83 -19.30 23.32
N THR A 110 -5.89 -18.65 22.81
CA THR A 110 -7.20 -18.58 23.48
C THR A 110 -8.26 -19.52 22.89
N THR A 111 -8.00 -20.19 21.77
CA THR A 111 -8.96 -21.13 21.14
C THR A 111 -8.72 -22.61 21.49
N ALA A 112 -7.65 -22.95 22.23
CA ALA A 112 -7.37 -24.34 22.57
C ALA A 112 -8.27 -24.88 23.70
N ALA A 113 -8.84 -26.07 23.46
CA ALA A 113 -9.51 -26.91 24.46
C ALA A 113 -8.56 -27.25 25.63
N PRO A 114 -9.08 -27.43 26.86
CA PRO A 114 -8.26 -27.61 28.06
C PRO A 114 -7.20 -28.69 27.87
N ALA A 115 -5.97 -28.40 28.30
CA ALA A 115 -4.85 -29.32 28.24
C ALA A 115 -5.22 -30.67 28.85
N ALA A 116 -4.82 -31.75 28.17
CA ALA A 116 -4.94 -33.11 28.66
C ALA A 116 -4.39 -33.21 30.11
N PRO A 117 -4.99 -34.05 30.96
CA PRO A 117 -4.65 -34.09 32.37
C PRO A 117 -3.19 -34.49 32.58
N LEU A 118 -2.62 -33.97 33.67
CA LEU A 118 -1.26 -34.23 34.15
C LEU A 118 -0.90 -35.72 34.07
N GLY A 119 0.25 -36.05 33.49
CA GLY A 119 0.71 -37.43 33.32
C GLY A 119 1.75 -37.56 32.21
N TYR A 120 1.32 -37.74 30.97
CA TYR A 120 2.18 -37.89 29.79
C TYR A 120 1.43 -37.43 28.53
N VAL A 121 2.12 -36.85 27.54
CA VAL A 121 1.62 -36.61 26.17
C VAL A 121 2.25 -37.61 25.21
N THR A 122 1.52 -38.06 24.19
CA THR A 122 2.05 -38.99 23.19
C THR A 122 2.63 -38.21 22.01
N ASN A 123 3.88 -38.47 21.61
CA ASN A 123 4.47 -37.87 20.41
C ASN A 123 3.88 -38.48 19.11
N ASP A 124 4.24 -37.92 17.95
CA ASP A 124 3.80 -38.42 16.63
C ASP A 124 4.25 -39.88 16.34
N GLU A 125 5.21 -40.42 17.11
CA GLU A 125 5.68 -41.80 17.04
C GLU A 125 4.94 -42.75 18.02
N GLY A 126 3.94 -42.26 18.76
CA GLY A 126 3.22 -43.07 19.75
C GLY A 126 3.91 -43.23 21.10
N LYS A 127 5.02 -42.52 21.37
CA LYS A 127 5.80 -42.62 22.61
C LYS A 127 5.30 -41.62 23.66
N PRO A 128 5.10 -42.05 24.92
CA PRO A 128 4.76 -41.17 26.02
C PRO A 128 5.95 -40.28 26.39
N GLN A 129 5.70 -38.98 26.47
CA GLN A 129 6.60 -37.93 26.93
C GLN A 129 6.00 -37.30 28.18
N PRO A 130 6.78 -37.01 29.23
CA PRO A 130 6.26 -36.31 30.40
C PRO A 130 5.62 -34.99 29.98
N VAL A 131 4.51 -34.62 30.64
CA VAL A 131 3.89 -33.32 30.37
C VAL A 131 4.85 -32.26 30.86
N THR A 132 5.27 -31.37 29.98
CA THR A 132 6.15 -30.25 30.33
C THR A 132 5.52 -29.46 31.48
N GLY A 133 6.33 -29.14 32.49
CA GLY A 133 5.92 -28.39 33.67
C GLY A 133 5.38 -27.01 33.31
N LYS A 134 4.70 -26.38 34.28
CA LYS A 134 4.19 -25.02 34.10
C LYS A 134 5.37 -24.05 33.87
N PRO A 135 5.26 -23.10 32.93
CA PRO A 135 6.26 -22.06 32.77
C PRO A 135 6.49 -21.30 34.09
N VAL A 136 7.75 -21.07 34.43
CA VAL A 136 8.18 -20.31 35.59
C VAL A 136 9.13 -19.19 35.16
N LEU A 137 9.01 -18.03 35.81
CA LEU A 137 9.97 -16.95 35.66
C LEU A 137 11.11 -17.19 36.66
N THR A 138 12.32 -17.36 36.15
CA THR A 138 13.55 -17.55 36.95
C THR A 138 14.45 -16.33 36.85
N GLU A 139 15.55 -16.32 37.59
CA GLU A 139 16.60 -15.29 37.50
C GLU A 139 17.22 -15.20 36.09
N HIS A 140 17.12 -16.28 35.30
CA HIS A 140 17.61 -16.35 33.92
C HIS A 140 16.50 -16.14 32.87
N GLY A 141 15.30 -15.70 33.31
CA GLY A 141 14.15 -15.50 32.45
C GLY A 141 13.18 -16.68 32.46
N TRP A 142 12.35 -16.77 31.41
CA TRP A 142 11.30 -17.78 31.29
C TRP A 142 11.91 -19.18 31.10
N HIS A 143 11.46 -20.12 31.93
CA HIS A 143 11.86 -21.51 31.86
C HIS A 143 10.63 -22.42 31.93
N VAL A 144 10.60 -23.48 31.13
CA VAL A 144 9.57 -24.52 31.20
C VAL A 144 10.24 -25.78 31.75
N PRO A 145 9.97 -26.18 33.02
CA PRO A 145 10.56 -27.37 33.61
C PRO A 145 10.17 -28.62 32.81
N GLY A 146 11.12 -29.50 32.55
CA GLY A 146 10.88 -30.79 31.89
C GLY A 146 10.33 -31.86 32.81
#